data_AF-A0A380DL35-F1
#
_entry.id   AF-A0A380DL35-F1
#
_cell.length_a   1.000
_cell.length_b   1.000
_cell.length_c   1.000
_cell.angle_alpha   90.00
_cell.angle_beta   90.00
_cell.angle_gamma   90.00
#
_symmetry.space_group_name_H-M   'P 1'
#
loop_
_entity.id
_entity.type
_entity.pdbx_description
1 polymer ?
#
loop_
_entity_poly.entity_id
_entity_poly.type
_entity_poly.pdbx_seq_one_letter_code
_entity_poly.pdbx_strand_id
1 'polypeptide(L)'
;MHLLKNSLVALNYHNSWDQANPLAELTHKRRLSALGPGGLTRERAQMEVRDVHYSHYGRMCPIETPEGPNIGLINSLSSYARVNEFGFIETPYRKVDLDTHAITDQIDYLTADEEDSLL
;
A
#
# COMPACT_ATOMS: atom_id res chain seq x y z
N MET A 1 0.51 -7.51 -13.72
CA MET A 1 -0.73 -8.14 -13.22
C MET A 1 -0.55 -9.45 -12.42
N HIS A 2 0.67 -9.87 -12.06
CA HIS A 2 0.91 -11.08 -11.23
C HIS A 2 1.58 -10.80 -9.87
N LEU A 3 2.11 -9.59 -9.65
CA LEU A 3 2.84 -9.22 -8.44
C LEU A 3 1.94 -8.71 -7.30
N LEU A 4 0.77 -8.13 -7.63
CA LEU A 4 -0.26 -7.77 -6.64
C LEU A 4 -1.06 -8.98 -6.12
N LYS A 5 -1.07 -10.09 -6.87
CA LYS A 5 -1.76 -11.32 -6.44
C LYS A 5 -0.95 -12.16 -5.44
N ASN A 6 0.37 -11.98 -5.42
CA ASN A 6 1.29 -12.78 -4.60
C ASN A 6 1.97 -11.99 -3.46
N SER A 7 1.69 -10.71 -3.30
CA SER A 7 2.13 -9.93 -2.14
C SER A 7 1.16 -10.19 -0.98
N LEU A 8 1.26 -11.39 -0.42
CA LEU A 8 0.80 -11.66 0.95
C LEU A 8 1.25 -10.49 1.82
N VAL A 9 0.28 -9.72 2.32
CA VAL A 9 0.49 -8.71 3.35
C VAL A 9 1.00 -9.45 4.59
N ALA A 10 2.31 -9.66 4.66
CA ALA A 10 2.97 -10.16 5.84
C ALA A 10 2.98 -9.02 6.85
N LEU A 11 1.95 -9.00 7.70
CA LEU A 11 2.01 -8.33 8.99
C LEU A 11 3.18 -8.97 9.75
N ASN A 12 4.37 -8.38 9.66
CA ASN A 12 5.54 -8.90 10.34
C ASN A 12 5.31 -8.84 11.87
N TYR A 13 5.09 -10.01 12.43
CA TYR A 13 5.34 -10.35 13.83
C TYR A 13 6.83 -10.07 14.12
N HIS A 14 7.13 -9.26 15.14
CA HIS A 14 8.47 -9.03 15.72
C HIS A 14 9.36 -7.94 15.09
N ASN A 15 8.93 -6.68 15.14
CA ASN A 15 9.85 -5.60 15.43
C ASN A 15 9.58 -5.11 16.87
N SER A 16 10.61 -4.75 17.62
CA SER A 16 10.48 -4.07 18.90
C SER A 16 9.58 -2.85 18.71
N TRP A 17 8.52 -2.74 19.52
CA TRP A 17 7.55 -1.65 19.43
C TRP A 17 8.25 -0.29 19.56
N ASP A 18 8.06 0.57 18.57
CA ASP A 18 8.57 1.94 18.61
C ASP A 18 7.54 2.85 19.28
N GLN A 19 7.77 3.14 20.57
CA GLN A 19 6.88 3.93 21.43
C GLN A 19 7.49 5.29 21.79
N ALA A 20 8.38 5.83 20.95
CA ALA A 20 8.98 7.14 21.22
C ALA A 20 7.94 8.28 21.26
N ASN A 21 6.87 8.19 20.46
CA ASN A 21 5.74 9.11 20.47
C ASN A 21 4.49 8.47 19.83
N PRO A 22 3.29 9.05 20.00
CA PRO A 22 2.04 8.46 19.47
C PRO A 22 2.02 8.31 17.93
N LEU A 23 2.74 9.17 17.20
CA LEU A 23 2.83 9.08 15.75
C LEU A 23 3.70 7.89 15.32
N ALA A 24 4.83 7.66 15.99
CA ALA A 24 5.71 6.52 15.75
C ALA A 24 4.96 5.20 15.98
N GLU A 25 4.13 5.13 17.02
CA GLU A 25 3.29 3.97 17.29
C GLU A 25 2.26 3.73 16.16
N LEU A 26 1.59 4.80 15.71
CA LEU A 26 0.63 4.71 14.62
C LEU A 26 1.29 4.28 13.30
N THR A 27 2.42 4.89 12.95
CA THR A 27 3.22 4.52 11.78
C THR A 27 3.66 3.06 11.84
N HIS A 28 4.13 2.58 13.00
CA HIS A 28 4.56 1.20 13.16
C HIS A 28 3.41 0.22 12.91
N LYS A 29 2.21 0.52 13.44
CA LYS A 29 1.00 -0.30 13.25
C LYS A 29 0.50 -0.30 11.81
N ARG A 30 0.80 0.75 11.03
CA ARG A 30 0.37 0.91 9.62
C ARG A 30 1.45 0.49 8.61
N ARG A 31 2.54 -0.12 9.09
CA ARG A 31 3.67 -0.56 8.27
C ARG A 31 3.35 -1.86 7.56
N LEU A 32 3.63 -1.88 6.26
CA LEU A 32 3.58 -3.04 5.38
C LEU A 32 5.00 -3.54 5.15
N SER A 33 5.18 -4.87 5.13
CA SER A 33 6.47 -5.46 4.83
C SER A 33 6.34 -6.60 3.86
N ALA A 34 7.17 -6.56 2.81
CA ALA A 34 7.31 -7.65 1.85
C ALA A 34 8.30 -8.73 2.31
N LEU A 35 8.99 -8.49 3.44
CA LEU A 35 9.94 -9.43 4.05
C LEU A 35 9.19 -10.36 4.99
N GLY A 36 9.49 -11.65 4.98
CA GLY A 36 8.88 -12.61 5.91
C GLY A 36 8.86 -14.03 5.36
N PRO A 37 8.47 -15.03 6.18
CA PRO A 37 8.28 -16.39 5.71
C PRO A 37 7.20 -16.43 4.62
N GLY A 38 7.56 -16.86 3.42
CA GLY A 38 6.68 -16.84 2.23
C GLY A 38 6.73 -15.54 1.43
N GLY A 39 7.43 -14.52 1.92
CA GLY A 39 7.72 -13.27 1.20
C GLY A 39 9.11 -13.26 0.55
N LEU A 40 9.64 -12.06 0.32
CA LEU A 40 10.96 -11.87 -0.27
C LEU A 40 12.06 -11.95 0.79
N THR A 41 13.21 -12.50 0.41
CA THR A 41 14.45 -12.32 1.18
C THR A 41 15.18 -11.07 0.66
N ARG A 42 15.95 -10.41 1.52
CA ARG A 42 16.67 -9.16 1.18
C ARG A 42 17.56 -9.32 -0.06
N GLU A 43 18.20 -10.48 -0.20
CA GLU A 43 19.12 -10.82 -1.30
C GLU A 43 18.39 -11.16 -2.61
N ARG A 44 17.12 -11.58 -2.53
CA ARG A 44 16.30 -11.95 -3.70
C ARG A 44 15.39 -10.82 -4.18
N ALA A 45 15.34 -9.71 -3.45
CA ALA A 45 14.54 -8.55 -3.83
C ALA A 45 15.25 -7.74 -4.93
N GLN A 46 14.82 -7.99 -6.17
CA GLN A 46 15.25 -7.25 -7.37
C GLN A 46 14.77 -5.79 -7.34
N MET A 47 15.37 -4.95 -8.18
CA MET A 47 15.05 -3.51 -8.27
C MET A 47 13.57 -3.26 -8.57
N GLU A 48 12.98 -4.06 -9.45
CA GLU A 48 11.58 -3.94 -9.88
C GLU A 48 10.56 -4.01 -8.72
N VAL A 49 10.91 -4.71 -7.63
CA VAL A 49 10.03 -4.84 -6.47
C VAL A 49 10.22 -3.70 -5.45
N ARG A 50 11.32 -2.96 -5.57
CA ARG A 50 11.64 -1.81 -4.71
C ARG A 50 11.12 -0.50 -5.30
N ASP A 51 10.90 -0.46 -6.61
CA ASP A 51 10.45 0.73 -7.31
C ASP A 51 8.98 1.08 -6.99
N VAL A 52 8.68 2.38 -7.09
CA VAL A 52 7.32 2.88 -6.93
C VAL A 52 6.54 2.61 -8.21
N HIS A 53 5.46 1.84 -8.09
CA HIS A 53 4.55 1.56 -9.18
C HIS A 53 3.39 2.56 -9.20
N TYR A 54 2.79 2.81 -10.37
CA TYR A 54 1.67 3.76 -10.50
C TYR A 54 0.48 3.37 -9.62
N SER A 55 0.19 2.07 -9.48
CA SER A 55 -0.90 1.58 -8.63
C SER A 55 -0.70 1.82 -7.13
N HIS A 56 0.50 2.23 -6.70
CA HIS A 56 0.74 2.61 -5.30
C HIS A 56 0.01 3.91 -4.93
N TYR A 57 -0.41 4.70 -5.92
CA TYR A 57 -1.12 5.95 -5.70
C TYR A 57 -2.35 5.74 -4.80
N GLY A 58 -2.46 6.53 -3.75
CA GLY A 58 -3.55 6.42 -2.76
C GLY A 58 -3.51 5.19 -1.84
N ARG A 59 -2.64 4.20 -2.10
CA ARG A 59 -2.58 2.91 -1.37
C ARG A 59 -1.37 2.80 -0.45
N MET A 60 -0.18 3.10 -0.97
CA MET A 60 1.08 3.08 -0.21
C MET A 60 1.80 4.42 -0.32
N CYS A 61 2.45 4.83 0.77
CA CYS A 61 3.23 6.06 0.79
C CYS A 61 4.55 5.84 0.01
N PRO A 62 4.84 6.62 -1.05
CA PRO A 62 6.09 6.48 -1.79
C PRO A 62 7.31 7.07 -1.06
N ILE A 63 7.09 7.85 -0.01
CA ILE A 63 8.13 8.57 0.74
C ILE A 63 8.51 7.82 2.02
N GLU A 64 7.53 7.24 2.71
CA GLU A 64 7.71 6.63 4.03
C GLU A 64 8.25 5.20 3.92
N THR A 65 9.47 5.09 3.39
CA THR A 65 10.25 3.86 3.29
C THR A 65 11.60 4.08 3.99
N PRO A 66 12.12 3.10 4.74
CA PRO A 66 13.41 3.27 5.40
C PRO A 66 14.54 3.32 4.36
N GLU A 67 15.49 4.22 4.57
CA GLU A 67 16.68 4.31 3.73
C GLU A 67 17.59 3.08 3.88
N GLY A 68 18.41 2.83 2.86
CA GLY A 68 19.40 1.76 2.86
C GLY A 68 18.85 0.40 2.39
N PRO A 69 19.28 -0.73 2.99
CA PRO A 69 19.04 -2.06 2.42
C PRO A 69 17.57 -2.49 2.37
N ASN A 70 16.71 -1.87 3.19
CA ASN A 70 15.28 -2.15 3.26
C ASN A 70 14.42 -1.20 2.41
N ILE A 71 15.04 -0.29 1.65
CA ILE A 71 14.32 0.65 0.78
C ILE A 71 13.38 -0.09 -0.19
N GLY A 72 12.14 0.36 -0.26
CA GLY A 72 11.07 -0.20 -1.09
C GLY A 72 10.47 -1.52 -0.58
N LEU A 73 11.07 -2.18 0.41
CA LEU A 73 10.60 -3.46 0.96
C LEU A 73 9.74 -3.31 2.22
N ILE A 74 9.84 -2.14 2.84
CA ILE A 74 9.03 -1.73 3.97
C ILE A 74 8.41 -0.40 3.58
N ASN A 75 7.10 -0.34 3.56
CA ASN A 75 6.34 0.86 3.23
C ASN A 75 5.25 1.08 4.28
N SER A 76 4.57 2.22 4.22
CA SER A 76 3.43 2.53 5.08
C SER A 76 2.15 2.68 4.25
N LEU A 77 1.00 2.33 4.83
CA LEU A 77 -0.31 2.58 4.23
C LEU A 77 -0.58 4.09 4.11
N SER A 78 -1.05 4.52 2.94
CA SER A 78 -1.51 5.89 2.71
C SER A 78 -2.66 6.27 3.65
N SER A 79 -2.89 7.57 3.87
CA SER A 79 -3.80 8.08 4.90
C SER A 79 -5.23 7.53 4.82
N TYR A 80 -5.80 7.44 3.62
CA TYR A 80 -7.16 6.94 3.39
C TYR A 80 -7.22 5.50 2.89
N ALA A 81 -6.08 4.84 2.74
CA ALA A 81 -6.03 3.46 2.29
C ALA A 81 -6.70 2.53 3.30
N ARG A 82 -7.48 1.59 2.79
CA ARG A 82 -8.14 0.52 3.57
C ARG A 82 -7.78 -0.83 2.99
N VAL A 83 -7.81 -1.86 3.83
CA VAL A 83 -7.62 -3.25 3.40
C VAL A 83 -8.98 -3.92 3.43
N ASN A 84 -9.39 -4.52 2.31
CA ASN A 84 -10.66 -5.24 2.21
C ASN A 84 -10.57 -6.66 2.81
N GLU A 85 -11.69 -7.38 2.85
CA GLU A 85 -11.77 -8.73 3.43
C GLU A 85 -10.87 -9.75 2.73
N PHE A 86 -10.49 -9.48 1.47
CA PHE A 86 -9.62 -10.33 0.67
C PHE A 86 -8.14 -9.94 0.78
N GLY A 87 -7.81 -8.88 1.52
CA GLY A 87 -6.45 -8.40 1.72
C GLY A 87 -5.94 -7.41 0.66
N PHE A 88 -6.79 -6.94 -0.26
CA PHE A 88 -6.41 -5.90 -1.22
C PHE A 88 -6.49 -4.50 -0.60
N ILE A 89 -5.58 -3.63 -1.01
CA ILE A 89 -5.57 -2.22 -0.60
C ILE A 89 -6.45 -1.42 -1.56
N GLU A 90 -7.42 -0.72 -0.99
CA GLU A 90 -8.36 0.14 -1.70
C GLU A 90 -8.12 1.60 -1.32
N THR A 91 -8.36 2.48 -2.28
CA THR A 91 -8.26 3.94 -2.09
C THR A 91 -9.57 4.61 -2.50
N PRO A 92 -10.01 5.67 -1.80
CA PRO A 92 -11.24 6.35 -2.14
C PRO A 92 -11.09 7.22 -3.40
N TYR A 93 -12.08 7.15 -4.28
CA TYR A 93 -12.27 8.04 -5.41
C TYR A 93 -13.66 8.68 -5.39
N ARG A 94 -13.74 9.94 -5.83
CA ARG A 94 -15.03 10.60 -6.04
C ARG A 94 -15.55 10.28 -7.43
N LYS A 95 -16.81 9.85 -7.51
CA LYS A 95 -17.44 9.55 -8.78
C LYS A 95 -17.76 10.84 -9.54
N VAL A 96 -17.41 10.87 -10.82
CA VAL A 96 -17.81 11.93 -11.75
C VAL A 96 -19.03 11.43 -12.51
N ASP A 97 -20.07 12.26 -12.54
CA ASP A 97 -21.26 12.01 -13.35
C ASP A 97 -20.93 12.32 -14.82
N LEU A 98 -21.07 11.31 -15.69
CA LEU A 98 -20.67 11.41 -17.09
C LEU A 98 -21.62 12.27 -17.93
N ASP A 99 -22.88 12.41 -17.52
CA ASP A 99 -23.87 13.19 -18.25
C ASP A 99 -23.69 14.68 -17.95
N THR A 100 -23.55 15.00 -16.67
CA THR A 100 -23.43 16.39 -16.19
C THR A 100 -21.99 16.90 -16.12
N HIS A 101 -21.00 16.01 -16.25
CA HIS A 101 -19.56 16.30 -16.05
C HIS A 101 -19.26 16.94 -14.69
N ALA A 102 -20.13 16.69 -13.70
CA ALA A 102 -20.02 17.22 -12.36
C ALA A 102 -19.44 16.19 -11.39
N ILE A 103 -18.68 16.67 -10.42
CA ILE A 103 -18.15 15.82 -9.34
C ILE A 103 -19.28 15.56 -8.34
N THR A 104 -19.56 14.29 -8.06
CA THR A 104 -20.57 13.91 -7.07
C THR A 104 -19.96 13.82 -5.67
N ASP A 105 -20.80 13.82 -4.62
CA ASP A 105 -20.36 13.58 -3.24
C ASP A 105 -20.24 12.08 -2.91
N GLN A 106 -20.49 11.19 -3.88
CA GLN A 106 -20.31 9.75 -3.72
C GLN A 106 -18.82 9.41 -3.75
N ILE A 107 -18.38 8.64 -2.75
CA ILE A 107 -17.00 8.13 -2.62
C ILE A 107 -17.03 6.62 -2.74
N ASP A 108 -16.40 6.10 -3.79
CA ASP A 108 -16.25 4.67 -4.01
C ASP A 108 -14.80 4.27 -3.69
N TYR A 109 -14.62 3.18 -2.95
CA TYR A 109 -13.30 2.61 -2.67
C TYR A 109 -12.95 1.63 -3.77
N LEU A 110 -11.85 1.87 -4.48
CA LEU A 110 -11.46 1.09 -5.65
C LEU A 110 -10.14 0.34 -5.39
N THR A 111 -10.15 -0.92 -5.78
CA THR A 111 -8.92 -1.73 -5.90
C THR A 111 -8.07 -1.25 -7.08
N ALA A 112 -6.83 -1.73 -7.17
CA ALA A 112 -5.94 -1.37 -8.28
C ALA A 112 -6.47 -1.85 -9.64
N ASP A 113 -7.12 -3.03 -9.68
CA ASP A 113 -7.66 -3.60 -10.92
C ASP A 113 -8.91 -2.83 -11.41
N GLU A 114 -9.77 -2.39 -10.48
CA GLU A 114 -10.95 -1.58 -10.80
C GLU A 114 -10.56 -0.17 -11.28
N GLU A 115 -9.55 0.43 -10.67
CA GLU A 115 -9.01 1.73 -11.09
C GLU A 115 -8.45 1.67 -12.52
N ASP A 116 -7.66 0.65 -12.84
CA ASP A 116 -7.06 0.49 -14.18
C ASP A 116 -8.11 0.30 -15.29
N SER A 117 -9.31 -0.16 -14.93
CA SER A 117 -10.42 -0.30 -15.87
C SER A 117 -11.16 1.01 -16.15
N LEU A 118 -10.94 2.04 -15.32
CA LEU A 118 -11.57 3.36 -15.46
C LEU A 118 -10.65 4.39 -16.13
N LEU A 119 -9.37 4.08 -16.24
CA LEU A 119 -8.34 4.88 -16.92
C LEU A 119 -8.26 4.52 -18.41
#